data_AF-A0A939U8W1-F1
#
_entry.id   AF-A0A939U8W1-F1
#
_cell.length_a   1.000
_cell.length_b   1.000
_cell.length_c   1.000
_cell.angle_alpha   90.00
_cell.angle_beta   90.00
_cell.angle_gamma   90.00
#
_symmetry.space_group_name_H-M   'P 1'
#
loop_
_entity.id
_entity.type
_entity.pdbx_description
1 polymer ?
#
loop_
_entity_poly.entity_id
_entity_poly.type
_entity_poly.pdbx_seq_one_letter_code
_entity_poly.pdbx_strand_id
1 'polypeptide(L)'
;MSAAICELEAWQASDRAVRDSLLLAKAAFLSEAGESARAYETVCRIPRFGLSEDQRAELLRRKLLYSWEAGLMDDFQVLFEEAQAEGALEGSAAISATEAALSGKPRHRSPDAAMLLSIIPGAGLAYAGDWANAGKYFLLQGGSIALGAGAYLSGLYLSAFLGGGMLLYTTLMPATAKAVEAATEFNSRSLKAYYAPVYEALK
;
A
#
# COMPACT_ATOMS: atom_id res chain seq x y z
N MET A 1 -17.64 -26.99 -2.59
CA MET A 1 -16.91 -26.87 -3.88
C MET A 1 -15.60 -26.17 -3.58
N SER A 2 -14.46 -26.58 -4.14
CA SER A 2 -13.16 -25.97 -3.80
C SER A 2 -12.75 -24.94 -4.86
N ALA A 3 -11.97 -23.93 -4.47
CA ALA A 3 -11.45 -22.90 -5.38
C ALA A 3 -10.69 -23.49 -6.59
N ALA A 4 -10.04 -24.65 -6.41
CA ALA A 4 -9.35 -25.36 -7.48
C ALA A 4 -10.31 -25.96 -8.52
N ILE A 5 -11.47 -26.48 -8.08
CA ILE A 5 -12.51 -26.99 -9.00
C ILE A 5 -13.06 -25.84 -9.84
N CYS A 6 -13.36 -24.70 -9.20
CA CYS A 6 -13.83 -23.51 -9.92
C CYS A 6 -12.80 -22.99 -10.95
N GLU A 7 -11.49 -23.04 -10.65
CA GLU A 7 -10.46 -22.65 -11.63
C GLU A 7 -10.45 -23.60 -12.83
N LEU A 8 -10.49 -24.91 -12.59
CA LEU A 8 -10.49 -25.91 -13.65
C LEU A 8 -11.71 -25.77 -14.57
N GLU A 9 -12.90 -25.61 -13.97
CA GLU A 9 -14.14 -25.42 -14.71
C GLU A 9 -14.16 -24.08 -15.47
N ALA A 10 -13.62 -23.01 -14.88
CA ALA A 10 -13.52 -21.71 -15.55
C ALA A 10 -12.61 -21.77 -16.80
N TRP A 11 -11.55 -22.57 -16.75
CA TRP A 11 -10.68 -22.81 -17.90
C TRP A 11 -11.35 -23.62 -19.01
N GLN A 12 -12.27 -24.51 -18.67
CA GLN A 12 -12.99 -25.36 -19.63
C GLN A 12 -14.26 -24.71 -20.17
N ALA A 13 -14.77 -23.68 -19.50
CA ALA A 13 -15.97 -22.97 -19.91
C ALA A 13 -15.77 -22.20 -21.23
N SER A 14 -16.57 -22.56 -22.24
CA SER A 14 -16.64 -21.86 -23.52
C SER A 14 -17.52 -20.61 -23.45
N ASP A 15 -18.53 -20.62 -22.57
CA ASP A 15 -19.39 -19.46 -22.31
C ASP A 15 -18.73 -18.52 -21.30
N ARG A 16 -18.63 -17.25 -21.68
CA ARG A 16 -18.11 -16.18 -20.85
C ARG A 16 -18.92 -15.98 -19.56
N ALA A 17 -20.25 -16.04 -19.63
CA ALA A 17 -21.09 -15.82 -18.44
C ALA A 17 -20.85 -16.92 -17.38
N VAL A 18 -20.67 -18.16 -17.84
CA VAL A 18 -20.33 -19.30 -16.99
C VAL A 18 -18.92 -19.12 -16.40
N ARG A 19 -17.94 -18.75 -17.22
CA ARG A 19 -16.57 -18.48 -16.75
C ARG A 19 -16.53 -17.37 -15.70
N ASP A 20 -17.20 -16.25 -15.95
CA ASP A 20 -17.18 -15.09 -15.06
C ASP A 20 -17.87 -15.44 -13.72
N SER A 21 -18.95 -16.23 -13.72
CA SER A 21 -19.59 -16.71 -12.48
C SER A 21 -18.71 -17.71 -11.70
N LEU A 22 -17.96 -18.59 -12.37
CA LEU A 22 -17.00 -19.48 -11.73
C LEU A 22 -15.81 -18.73 -11.10
N LEU A 23 -15.33 -17.66 -11.75
CA LEU A 23 -14.30 -16.79 -11.19
C LEU A 23 -14.80 -16.06 -9.94
N LEU A 24 -16.06 -15.59 -9.94
CA LEU A 24 -16.68 -15.00 -8.74
C LEU A 24 -16.82 -16.03 -7.60
N ALA A 25 -17.23 -17.26 -7.91
CA ALA A 25 -17.33 -18.33 -6.92
C ALA A 25 -15.94 -18.71 -6.34
N LYS A 26 -14.93 -18.80 -7.20
CA LYS A 26 -13.54 -19.01 -6.78
C LYS A 26 -13.08 -17.91 -5.83
N ALA A 27 -13.31 -16.64 -6.18
CA ALA A 27 -12.90 -15.52 -5.35
C ALA A 27 -13.58 -15.54 -3.97
N ALA A 28 -14.87 -15.90 -3.90
CA ALA A 28 -15.58 -16.06 -2.64
C ALA A 28 -14.93 -17.14 -1.76
N PHE A 29 -14.62 -18.33 -2.31
CA PHE A 29 -13.93 -19.38 -1.56
C PHE A 29 -12.52 -18.96 -1.09
N LEU A 30 -11.80 -18.17 -1.89
CA LEU A 30 -10.48 -17.66 -1.50
C LEU A 30 -10.58 -16.64 -0.37
N SER A 31 -11.55 -15.73 -0.42
CA SER A 31 -11.81 -14.77 0.66
C SER A 31 -12.24 -15.45 1.96
N GLU A 32 -13.13 -16.46 1.89
CA GLU A 32 -13.52 -17.27 3.06
C GLU A 32 -12.32 -18.01 3.68
N ALA A 33 -11.32 -18.40 2.87
CA ALA A 33 -10.09 -19.00 3.34
C ALA A 33 -9.06 -17.98 3.89
N GLY A 34 -9.38 -16.68 3.88
CA GLY A 34 -8.47 -15.60 4.27
C GLY A 34 -7.42 -15.23 3.22
N GLU A 35 -7.53 -15.76 1.99
CA GLU A 35 -6.64 -15.48 0.87
C GLU A 35 -7.13 -14.29 0.02
N SER A 36 -7.47 -13.17 0.66
CA SER A 36 -8.14 -12.03 -0.01
C SER A 36 -7.32 -11.41 -1.15
N ALA A 37 -5.98 -11.47 -1.11
CA ALA A 37 -5.14 -11.03 -2.23
C ALA A 37 -5.37 -11.88 -3.49
N ARG A 38 -5.46 -13.22 -3.34
CA ARG A 38 -5.73 -14.13 -4.45
C ARG A 38 -7.20 -14.04 -4.90
N ALA A 39 -8.12 -13.75 -3.97
CA ALA A 39 -9.50 -13.43 -4.29
C ALA A 39 -9.57 -12.19 -5.19
N TYR A 40 -8.88 -11.11 -4.81
CA TYR A 40 -8.77 -9.88 -5.57
C TYR A 40 -8.21 -10.11 -6.99
N GLU A 41 -7.06 -10.78 -7.10
CA GLU A 41 -6.47 -11.16 -8.39
C GLU A 41 -7.44 -11.95 -9.27
N THR A 42 -8.21 -12.86 -8.67
CA THR A 42 -9.19 -13.69 -9.38
C THR A 42 -10.32 -12.82 -9.95
N VAL A 43 -10.87 -11.89 -9.18
CA VAL A 43 -11.94 -10.99 -9.64
C VAL A 43 -11.44 -10.01 -10.70
N CYS A 44 -10.19 -9.58 -10.62
CA CYS A 44 -9.59 -8.70 -11.63
C CYS A 44 -9.49 -9.33 -13.02
N ARG A 45 -9.57 -10.66 -13.14
CA ARG A 45 -9.61 -11.38 -14.43
C ARG A 45 -10.95 -11.23 -15.16
N ILE A 46 -12.02 -10.80 -14.48
CA ILE A 46 -13.35 -10.64 -15.08
C ILE A 46 -13.35 -9.32 -15.87
N PRO A 47 -13.53 -9.36 -17.22
CA PRO A 47 -13.54 -8.15 -18.02
C PRO A 47 -14.82 -7.37 -17.77
N ARG A 48 -14.71 -6.05 -17.66
CA ARG A 48 -15.86 -5.15 -17.45
C ARG A 48 -16.72 -4.97 -18.71
N PHE A 49 -16.12 -5.13 -19.89
CA PHE A 49 -16.79 -4.92 -21.17
C PHE A 49 -17.92 -5.92 -21.40
N GLY A 50 -19.14 -5.47 -21.67
CA GLY A 50 -20.28 -6.37 -21.93
C GLY A 50 -21.00 -6.89 -20.69
N LEU A 51 -20.64 -6.41 -19.50
CA LEU A 51 -21.44 -6.55 -18.29
C LEU A 51 -22.52 -5.46 -18.24
N SER A 52 -23.68 -5.76 -17.64
CA SER A 52 -24.69 -4.74 -17.33
C SER A 52 -24.17 -3.72 -16.31
N GLU A 53 -24.88 -2.61 -16.10
CA GLU A 53 -24.54 -1.63 -15.05
C GLU A 53 -24.51 -2.29 -13.66
N ASP A 54 -25.55 -3.03 -13.31
CA ASP A 54 -25.63 -3.75 -12.03
C ASP A 54 -24.47 -4.75 -11.83
N GLN A 55 -24.11 -5.48 -12.90
CA GLN A 55 -23.00 -6.43 -12.84
C GLN A 55 -21.64 -5.73 -12.68
N ARG A 56 -21.47 -4.55 -13.30
CA ARG A 56 -20.25 -3.74 -13.13
C ARG A 56 -20.16 -3.17 -11.73
N ALA A 57 -21.27 -2.70 -11.18
CA ALA A 57 -21.33 -2.18 -9.82
C ALA A 57 -21.01 -3.25 -8.77
N GLU A 58 -21.62 -4.44 -8.88
CA GLU A 58 -21.34 -5.56 -7.98
C GLU A 58 -19.89 -6.06 -8.12
N LEU A 59 -19.35 -6.09 -9.34
CA LEU A 59 -17.94 -6.45 -9.56
C LEU A 59 -16.99 -5.44 -8.89
N LEU A 60 -17.25 -4.14 -9.03
CA LEU A 60 -16.48 -3.07 -8.38
C LEU A 60 -16.58 -3.17 -6.85
N ARG A 61 -17.79 -3.42 -6.31
CA ARG A 61 -18.00 -3.63 -4.87
C ARG A 61 -17.15 -4.77 -4.34
N ARG A 62 -17.11 -5.92 -5.03
CA ARG A 62 -16.27 -7.07 -4.64
C ARG A 62 -14.78 -6.75 -4.71
N LYS A 63 -14.33 -6.04 -5.75
CA LYS A 63 -12.92 -5.60 -5.86
C LYS A 63 -12.53 -4.68 -4.70
N LEU A 64 -13.41 -3.77 -4.29
CA LEU A 64 -13.20 -2.92 -3.12
C LEU A 64 -13.08 -3.74 -1.83
N LEU A 65 -13.99 -4.68 -1.58
CA LEU A 65 -13.93 -5.53 -0.39
C LEU A 65 -12.63 -6.36 -0.35
N TYR A 66 -12.27 -7.03 -1.44
CA TYR A 66 -11.09 -7.88 -1.46
C TYR A 66 -9.77 -7.10 -1.43
N SER A 67 -9.68 -5.95 -2.10
CA SER A 67 -8.49 -5.08 -2.01
C SER A 67 -8.31 -4.54 -0.58
N TRP A 68 -9.40 -4.20 0.10
CA TRP A 68 -9.35 -3.79 1.50
C TRP A 68 -8.84 -4.89 2.42
N GLU A 69 -9.45 -6.07 2.35
CA GLU A 69 -9.08 -7.23 3.17
C GLU A 69 -7.63 -7.65 2.93
N ALA A 70 -7.16 -7.55 1.68
CA ALA A 70 -5.79 -7.82 1.30
C ALA A 70 -4.78 -6.73 1.75
N GLY A 71 -5.25 -5.56 2.20
CA GLY A 71 -4.39 -4.44 2.57
C GLY A 71 -3.85 -3.62 1.39
N LEU A 72 -4.39 -3.82 0.19
CA LEU A 72 -3.99 -3.15 -1.05
C LEU A 72 -4.65 -1.76 -1.15
N MET A 73 -4.21 -0.83 -0.31
CA MET A 73 -4.86 0.48 -0.15
C MET A 73 -4.74 1.39 -1.38
N ASP A 74 -3.66 1.28 -2.15
CA ASP A 74 -3.50 2.04 -3.38
C ASP A 74 -4.52 1.59 -4.43
N ASP A 75 -4.69 0.27 -4.61
CA ASP A 75 -5.72 -0.30 -5.49
C ASP A 75 -7.12 0.05 -5.00
N PHE A 76 -7.36 -0.02 -3.68
CA PHE A 76 -8.63 0.37 -3.08
C PHE A 76 -8.98 1.82 -3.41
N GLN A 77 -8.02 2.75 -3.29
CA GLN A 77 -8.24 4.15 -3.60
C GLN A 77 -8.66 4.33 -5.06
N VAL A 78 -7.94 3.70 -6.00
CA VAL A 78 -8.25 3.81 -7.44
C VAL A 78 -9.63 3.25 -7.74
N LEU A 79 -9.95 2.08 -7.21
CA LEU A 79 -11.27 1.44 -7.37
C LEU A 79 -12.39 2.26 -6.74
N PHE A 80 -12.11 2.96 -5.65
CA PHE A 80 -13.09 3.81 -4.98
C PHE A 80 -13.38 5.06 -5.81
N GLU A 81 -12.35 5.70 -6.36
CA GLU A 81 -12.50 6.82 -7.29
C GLU A 81 -13.28 6.38 -8.56
N GLU A 82 -13.02 5.18 -9.06
CA GLU A 82 -13.75 4.57 -10.19
C GLU A 82 -15.22 4.28 -9.84
N ALA A 83 -15.49 3.67 -8.68
CA ALA A 83 -16.84 3.36 -8.23
C ALA A 83 -17.67 4.64 -7.98
N GLN A 84 -17.04 5.72 -7.53
CA GLN A 84 -17.68 7.04 -7.44
C GLN A 84 -18.04 7.60 -8.81
N ALA A 85 -17.10 7.58 -9.77
CA ALA A 85 -17.31 8.13 -11.11
C ALA A 85 -18.46 7.44 -11.85
N GLU A 86 -18.68 6.15 -11.57
CA GLU A 86 -19.74 5.36 -12.17
C GLU A 86 -21.06 5.34 -11.38
N GLY A 87 -21.09 5.96 -10.19
CA GLY A 87 -22.27 5.91 -9.32
C GLY A 87 -22.58 4.52 -8.76
N ALA A 88 -21.59 3.62 -8.72
CA ALA A 88 -21.74 2.23 -8.27
C ALA A 88 -21.85 2.06 -6.75
N LEU A 89 -21.70 3.15 -5.98
CA LEU A 89 -21.80 3.18 -4.53
C LEU A 89 -23.25 3.48 -4.12
N GLU A 90 -24.08 2.44 -4.07
CA GLU A 90 -25.48 2.55 -3.69
C GLU A 90 -25.66 2.48 -2.15
N GLY A 91 -26.59 3.29 -1.62
CA GLY A 91 -26.97 3.31 -0.20
C GLY A 91 -26.59 4.61 0.52
N SER A 92 -27.51 5.15 1.34
CA SER A 92 -27.28 6.45 2.02
C SER A 92 -26.09 6.43 2.98
N ALA A 93 -25.74 5.26 3.52
CA ALA A 93 -24.55 5.06 4.35
C ALA A 93 -23.24 5.14 3.55
N ALA A 94 -23.21 4.55 2.34
CA ALA A 94 -22.05 4.65 1.46
C ALA A 94 -21.86 6.09 0.95
N ILE A 95 -22.96 6.77 0.60
CA ILE A 95 -22.98 8.17 0.13
C ILE A 95 -22.47 9.12 1.24
N SER A 96 -22.99 8.99 2.45
CA SER A 96 -22.54 9.82 3.59
C SER A 96 -21.10 9.52 4.00
N ALA A 97 -20.65 8.27 3.97
CA ALA A 97 -19.25 7.90 4.20
C ALA A 97 -18.32 8.46 3.11
N THR A 98 -18.76 8.47 1.84
CA THR A 98 -18.00 9.09 0.74
C THR A 98 -17.92 10.61 0.88
N GLU A 99 -19.01 11.30 1.25
CA GLU A 99 -19.01 12.75 1.48
C GLU A 99 -18.12 13.14 2.67
N ALA A 100 -18.16 12.36 3.75
CA ALA A 100 -17.29 12.55 4.90
C ALA A 100 -15.81 12.35 4.53
N ALA A 101 -15.48 11.34 3.72
CA ALA A 101 -14.15 11.13 3.20
C ALA A 101 -13.68 12.38 2.39
N LEU A 102 -14.48 12.84 1.43
CA LEU A 102 -14.14 13.98 0.55
C LEU A 102 -13.74 15.27 1.29
N SER A 103 -14.19 15.46 2.53
CA SER A 103 -13.88 16.65 3.34
C SER A 103 -12.41 16.73 3.82
N GLY A 104 -11.61 15.68 3.68
CA GLY A 104 -10.22 15.71 4.17
C GLY A 104 -9.35 14.55 3.69
N LYS A 105 -8.94 14.56 2.41
CA LYS A 105 -7.98 13.57 1.87
C LYS A 105 -6.72 13.54 2.77
N PRO A 106 -6.29 12.35 3.25
CA PRO A 106 -5.13 12.27 4.13
C PRO A 106 -3.89 12.79 3.41
N ARG A 107 -3.05 13.53 4.12
CA ARG A 107 -1.78 14.00 3.58
C ARG A 107 -0.84 12.81 3.36
N HIS A 108 -0.58 12.50 2.10
CA HIS A 108 0.43 11.53 1.71
C HIS A 108 1.83 12.07 2.00
N ARG A 109 2.69 11.18 2.48
CA ARG A 109 4.13 11.39 2.59
C ARG A 109 4.80 10.86 1.34
N SER A 110 5.62 11.67 0.70
CA SER A 110 6.33 11.28 -0.51
C SER A 110 7.49 10.33 -0.15
N PRO A 111 7.56 9.14 -0.75
CA PRO A 111 8.72 8.25 -0.59
C PRO A 111 10.02 8.89 -1.07
N ASP A 112 9.96 9.66 -2.17
CA ASP A 112 11.12 10.38 -2.71
C ASP A 112 11.59 11.48 -1.75
N ALA A 113 10.66 12.20 -1.12
CA ALA A 113 11.01 13.18 -0.09
C ALA A 113 11.66 12.50 1.13
N ALA A 114 11.13 11.35 1.56
CA ALA A 114 11.72 10.57 2.66
C ALA A 114 13.15 10.11 2.32
N MET A 115 13.37 9.66 1.07
CA MET A 115 14.68 9.29 0.54
C MET A 115 15.65 10.49 0.56
N LEU A 116 15.27 11.64 -0.02
CA LEU A 116 16.11 12.83 -0.08
C LEU A 116 16.46 13.36 1.31
N LEU A 117 15.50 13.37 2.22
CA LEU A 117 15.72 13.79 3.61
C LEU A 117 16.65 12.82 4.37
N SER A 118 16.83 11.58 3.91
CA SER A 118 17.71 10.61 4.58
C SER A 118 19.20 10.97 4.49
N ILE A 119 19.56 11.96 3.66
CA ILE A 119 20.91 12.56 3.65
C ILE A 119 21.23 13.19 5.00
N ILE A 120 20.21 13.73 5.69
CA ILE A 120 20.36 14.28 7.03
C ILE A 120 20.08 13.15 8.04
N PRO A 121 20.98 12.91 9.02
CA PRO A 121 20.83 11.85 10.00
C PRO A 121 19.44 11.76 10.61
N GLY A 122 18.76 10.63 10.37
CA GLY A 122 17.43 10.32 10.92
C GLY A 122 16.25 11.14 10.34
N ALA A 123 16.49 12.15 9.52
CA ALA A 123 15.42 13.07 9.09
C ALA A 123 14.40 12.43 8.14
N GLY A 124 14.84 11.55 7.23
CA GLY A 124 13.92 10.79 6.36
C GLY A 124 12.94 9.91 7.15
N LEU A 125 13.44 9.25 8.20
CA LEU A 125 12.63 8.40 9.09
C LEU A 125 11.69 9.24 9.97
N ALA A 126 12.16 10.38 10.49
CA ALA A 126 11.33 11.32 11.24
C ALA A 126 10.20 11.88 10.37
N TYR A 127 10.51 12.26 9.12
CA TYR A 127 9.53 12.66 8.13
C TYR A 127 8.51 11.55 7.88
N ALA A 128 8.94 10.30 7.75
CA ALA A 128 8.09 9.13 7.59
C ALA A 128 7.29 8.76 8.86
N GLY A 129 7.63 9.32 10.02
CA GLY A 129 6.92 9.15 11.30
C GLY A 129 7.46 8.01 12.16
N ASP A 130 8.54 7.38 11.74
CA ASP A 130 9.25 6.34 12.48
C ASP A 130 10.31 6.97 13.39
N TRP A 131 9.86 7.58 14.49
CA TRP A 131 10.72 8.27 15.44
C TRP A 131 11.73 7.35 16.14
N ALA A 132 11.37 6.08 16.33
CA ALA A 132 12.25 5.11 16.97
C ALA A 132 13.47 4.81 16.10
N ASN A 133 13.26 4.51 14.81
CA ASN A 133 14.38 4.33 13.89
C ASN A 133 15.07 5.67 13.57
N ALA A 134 14.34 6.80 13.54
CA ALA A 134 14.95 8.12 13.34
C ALA A 134 16.03 8.41 14.39
N GLY A 135 15.75 8.19 15.68
CA GLY A 135 16.73 8.36 16.75
C GLY A 135 17.93 7.41 16.62
N LYS A 136 17.68 6.15 16.30
CA LYS A 136 18.74 5.15 16.06
C LYS A 136 19.69 5.57 14.95
N TYR A 137 19.16 5.97 13.79
CA TYR A 137 19.97 6.35 12.64
C TYR A 137 20.59 7.74 12.78
N PHE A 138 19.96 8.65 13.53
CA PHE A 138 20.59 9.90 13.94
C PHE A 138 21.90 9.62 14.70
N LEU A 139 21.87 8.73 15.69
CA LEU A 139 23.05 8.38 16.48
C LEU A 139 24.11 7.64 15.64
N LEU A 140 23.71 6.67 14.82
CA LEU A 140 24.65 5.89 14.00
C LEU A 140 25.33 6.74 12.92
N GLN A 141 24.57 7.51 12.15
CA GLN A 141 25.11 8.35 11.09
C GLN A 141 25.82 9.57 11.67
N GLY A 142 25.22 10.21 12.68
CA GLY A 142 25.84 11.33 13.40
C GLY A 142 27.16 10.94 14.07
N GLY A 143 27.22 9.77 14.71
CA GLY A 143 28.44 9.20 15.27
C GLY A 143 29.51 8.94 14.20
N SER A 144 29.10 8.41 13.04
CA SER A 144 30.01 8.18 11.90
C SER A 144 30.60 9.48 11.37
N ILE A 145 29.78 10.54 11.24
CA ILE A 145 30.20 11.88 10.84
C ILE A 145 31.16 12.47 11.89
N ALA A 146 30.83 12.38 13.17
CA ALA A 146 31.67 12.91 14.26
C ALA A 146 33.05 12.23 14.32
N LEU A 147 33.09 10.90 14.15
CA LEU A 147 34.34 10.14 14.08
C LEU A 147 35.17 10.54 12.84
N GLY A 148 34.53 10.68 11.69
CA GLY A 148 35.19 11.14 10.46
C GLY A 148 35.77 12.55 10.61
N ALA A 149 35.00 13.48 11.16
CA ALA A 149 35.44 14.86 11.41
C ALA A 149 36.60 14.91 12.43
N GLY A 150 36.52 14.15 13.52
CA GLY A 150 37.59 14.06 14.52
C GLY A 150 38.90 13.51 13.93
N ALA A 151 38.82 12.47 13.12
CA ALA A 151 39.98 11.93 12.40
C ALA A 151 40.55 12.94 11.40
N TYR A 152 39.70 13.65 10.66
CA TYR A 152 40.11 14.68 9.70
C TYR A 152 40.84 15.83 10.38
N LEU A 153 40.28 16.36 11.47
CA LEU A 153 40.89 17.45 12.26
C LEU A 153 42.22 17.04 12.90
N SER A 154 42.44 15.74 13.11
CA SER A 154 43.70 15.18 13.62
C SER A 154 44.74 14.91 12.51
N GLY A 155 44.46 15.28 11.26
CA GLY A 155 45.33 15.01 10.11
C GLY A 155 45.30 13.57 9.60
N LEU A 156 44.42 12.72 10.14
CA LEU A 156 44.29 11.31 9.77
C LEU A 156 43.30 11.14 8.62
N TYR A 157 43.61 11.71 7.45
CA TYR A 157 42.69 11.76 6.31
C TYR A 157 42.24 10.39 5.82
N LEU A 158 43.16 9.42 5.74
CA LEU A 158 42.83 8.06 5.32
C LEU A 158 41.88 7.38 6.32
N SER A 159 42.08 7.59 7.62
CA SER A 159 41.20 7.06 8.68
C SER A 159 39.85 7.77 8.71
N ALA A 160 39.80 9.07 8.40
CA ALA A 160 38.55 9.81 8.26
C ALA A 160 37.70 9.25 7.11
N PHE A 161 38.34 8.98 5.97
CA PHE A 161 37.68 8.41 4.79
C PHE A 161 37.25 6.94 5.03
N LEU A 162 38.19 6.07 5.42
CA LEU A 162 37.91 4.65 5.59
C LEU A 162 37.07 4.33 6.83
N GLY A 163 37.18 5.12 7.90
CA GLY A 163 36.39 4.95 9.11
C GLY A 163 35.04 5.64 8.96
N GLY A 164 35.05 6.98 9.07
CA GLY A 164 33.83 7.77 9.06
C GLY A 164 33.02 7.65 7.77
N GLY A 165 33.68 7.70 6.61
CA GLY A 165 33.04 7.60 5.31
C GLY A 165 32.39 6.23 5.06
N MET A 166 33.10 5.12 5.33
CA MET A 166 32.53 3.77 5.16
C MET A 166 31.43 3.47 6.18
N LEU A 167 31.60 3.89 7.43
CA LEU A 167 30.54 3.73 8.45
C LEU A 167 29.29 4.52 8.07
N LEU A 168 29.46 5.74 7.53
CA LEU A 168 28.33 6.51 7.02
C LEU A 168 27.67 5.82 5.82
N TYR A 169 28.45 5.34 4.85
CA TYR A 169 27.92 4.63 3.68
C TYR A 169 27.10 3.39 4.06
N THR A 170 27.63 2.56 4.97
CA THR A 170 26.95 1.34 5.45
C THR A 170 25.69 1.61 6.25
N THR A 171 25.55 2.80 6.84
CA THR A 171 24.36 3.18 7.63
C THR A 171 23.37 4.03 6.84
N LEU A 172 23.81 4.73 5.79
CA LEU A 172 22.99 5.60 4.95
C LEU A 172 22.03 4.82 4.05
N MET A 173 22.52 3.82 3.33
CA MET A 173 21.68 3.04 2.40
C MET A 173 20.54 2.31 3.14
N PRO A 174 20.78 1.60 4.26
CA PRO A 174 19.69 0.97 5.01
C PRO A 174 18.71 1.97 5.62
N ALA A 175 19.18 3.14 6.07
CA ALA A 175 18.30 4.17 6.62
C ALA A 175 17.37 4.72 5.54
N THR A 176 17.90 4.93 4.34
CA THR A 176 17.16 5.44 3.19
C THR A 176 16.06 4.47 2.76
N ALA A 177 16.40 3.17 2.64
CA ALA A 177 15.42 2.13 2.34
C ALA A 177 14.31 2.07 3.41
N LYS A 178 14.68 2.14 4.70
CA LYS A 178 13.71 2.17 5.79
C LYS A 178 12.85 3.43 5.81
N ALA A 179 13.39 4.59 5.42
CA ALA A 179 12.61 5.82 5.35
C ALA A 179 11.53 5.74 4.27
N VAL A 180 11.88 5.17 3.11
CA VAL A 180 10.93 4.89 2.02
C VAL A 180 9.85 3.93 2.49
N GLU A 181 10.24 2.80 3.09
CA GLU A 181 9.30 1.80 3.63
C GLU A 181 8.36 2.42 4.67
N ALA A 182 8.90 3.15 5.65
CA ALA A 182 8.10 3.82 6.68
C ALA A 182 7.14 4.86 6.08
N ALA A 183 7.52 5.57 5.01
CA ALA A 183 6.63 6.52 4.34
C ALA A 183 5.49 5.80 3.62
N THR A 184 5.77 4.68 2.94
CA THR A 184 4.74 3.85 2.29
C THR A 184 3.78 3.24 3.32
N GLU A 185 4.31 2.76 4.45
CA GLU A 185 3.50 2.20 5.53
C GLU A 185 2.66 3.27 6.23
N PHE A 186 3.21 4.47 6.44
CA PHE A 186 2.45 5.59 6.97
C PHE A 186 1.26 5.93 6.05
N ASN A 187 1.49 5.97 4.74
CA ASN A 187 0.44 6.25 3.76
C ASN A 187 -0.63 5.17 3.77
N SER A 188 -0.25 3.89 3.74
CA SER A 188 -1.22 2.78 3.75
C SER A 188 -2.05 2.77 5.03
N ARG A 189 -1.45 3.00 6.20
CA ARG A 189 -2.16 3.14 7.47
C ARG A 189 -3.10 4.35 7.46
N SER A 190 -2.67 5.48 6.91
CA SER A 190 -3.48 6.70 6.82
C SER A 190 -4.68 6.51 5.89
N LEU A 191 -4.47 5.90 4.72
CA LEU A 191 -5.53 5.52 3.79
C LEU A 191 -6.51 4.54 4.43
N LYS A 192 -6.00 3.53 5.13
CA LYS A 192 -6.84 2.55 5.85
C LYS A 192 -7.68 3.25 6.91
N ALA A 193 -7.10 4.10 7.76
CA ALA A 193 -7.89 4.84 8.75
C ALA A 193 -8.96 5.72 8.11
N TYR A 194 -8.64 6.35 6.98
CA TYR A 194 -9.53 7.24 6.25
C TYR A 194 -10.69 6.50 5.56
N TYR A 195 -10.42 5.36 4.92
CA TYR A 195 -11.43 4.58 4.18
C TYR A 195 -12.17 3.54 5.03
N ALA A 196 -11.83 3.37 6.31
CA ALA A 196 -12.52 2.43 7.20
C ALA A 196 -14.05 2.62 7.25
N PRO A 197 -14.59 3.85 7.34
CA PRO A 197 -16.04 4.05 7.34
C PRO A 197 -16.70 3.64 6.01
N VAL A 198 -16.01 3.85 4.89
CA VAL A 198 -16.48 3.42 3.56
C VAL A 198 -16.55 1.90 3.51
N TYR A 199 -15.48 1.22 3.94
CA TYR A 199 -15.45 -0.23 3.98
C TYR A 199 -16.57 -0.82 4.85
N GLU A 200 -16.81 -0.27 6.04
CA GLU A 200 -17.92 -0.72 6.90
C GLU A 200 -19.31 -0.45 6.28
N ALA A 201 -19.45 0.57 5.44
CA ALA A 201 -20.70 0.83 4.71
C ALA A 201 -20.89 -0.10 3.49
N LEU A 202 -19.84 -0.76 3.00
CA LEU A 202 -19.87 -1.66 1.84
C LEU A 202 -20.18 -3.12 2.19
N LYS A 203 -19.98 -3.51 3.45
CA LYS A 203 -20.37 -4.83 3.97
C LYS A 203 -21.88 -4.98 4.02
#